data_AF-A0A103DXG3-F1
#
_entry.id   AF-A0A103DXG3-F1
#
_cell.length_a   1.000
_cell.length_b   1.000
_cell.length_c   1.000
_cell.angle_alpha   90.00
_cell.angle_beta   90.00
_cell.angle_gamma   90.00
#
_symmetry.space_group_name_H-M   'P 1'
#
loop_
_entity.id
_entity.type
_entity.pdbx_description
1 polymer ?
#
loop_
_entity_poly.entity_id
_entity_poly.type
_entity_poly.pdbx_seq_one_letter_code
_entity_poly.pdbx_strand_id
1 'polypeptide(L)'
;MFIIFGSPRSGTTLLKETLNLHPDLFIPMQTTLISTSAHIAGSISQWDEAADVIARSLVASDDFPVVFGAHFTKAEIVDVIQSAPHSLAGVLQALYGEFARRLGKRECGDKSPDDLLSIRKLEQVGLLNASIKFVHIVRDVRGSVASLLNVDWAPADIEECFPRIWNYTNLHLYHALKDKPNYLLVRYEDFVSQPEATIKRLTAFLNVPFLESMLDANQRGLELRANPSHQNLARPFMPDRIEAWRNQLPQNVVKHCEYSAQEGLQTFCYT
;
A
#
# COMPACT_ATOMS: atom_id res chain seq x y z
N MET A 1 -8.13 11.13 -3.66
CA MET A 1 -7.68 9.86 -3.07
C MET A 1 -6.16 9.74 -3.22
N PHE A 2 -5.55 8.86 -2.42
CA PHE A 2 -4.14 8.48 -2.55
C PHE A 2 -3.97 6.96 -2.47
N ILE A 3 -2.83 6.44 -2.95
CA ILE A 3 -2.50 5.01 -2.88
C ILE A 3 -1.16 4.85 -2.16
N ILE A 4 -1.12 3.94 -1.19
CA ILE A 4 0.11 3.54 -0.52
C ILE A 4 0.62 2.24 -1.13
N PHE A 5 1.70 2.33 -1.90
CA PHE A 5 2.45 1.19 -2.39
C PHE A 5 3.59 0.83 -1.45
N GLY A 6 3.88 -0.46 -1.37
CA GLY A 6 5.09 -0.99 -0.73
C GLY A 6 5.03 -2.50 -0.69
N SER A 7 6.18 -3.16 -0.91
CA SER A 7 6.25 -4.62 -0.87
C SER A 7 5.76 -5.16 0.48
N PRO A 8 5.28 -6.41 0.56
CA PRO A 8 5.00 -7.06 1.84
C PRO A 8 6.15 -6.87 2.85
N ARG A 9 5.78 -6.63 4.11
CA ARG A 9 6.71 -6.41 5.24
C ARG A 9 7.57 -5.15 5.18
N SER A 10 7.22 -4.17 4.35
CA SER A 10 7.85 -2.83 4.33
C SER A 10 7.28 -1.82 5.35
N GLY A 11 6.36 -2.25 6.22
CA GLY A 11 5.71 -1.36 7.20
C GLY A 11 4.49 -0.61 6.66
N THR A 12 3.95 -1.01 5.51
CA THR A 12 2.71 -0.42 4.94
C THR A 12 1.55 -0.39 5.93
N THR A 13 1.32 -1.44 6.71
CA THR A 13 0.25 -1.45 7.74
C THR A 13 0.53 -0.47 8.87
N LEU A 14 1.79 -0.34 9.31
CA LEU A 14 2.18 0.64 10.33
C LEU A 14 1.90 2.06 9.83
N LEU A 15 2.30 2.36 8.59
CA LEU A 15 2.06 3.64 7.94
C LEU A 15 0.56 3.93 7.78
N LYS A 16 -0.20 2.94 7.27
CA LYS A 16 -1.66 3.01 7.11
C LYS A 16 -2.35 3.37 8.43
N GLU A 17 -2.05 2.61 9.48
CA GLU A 17 -2.70 2.80 10.78
C GLU A 17 -2.25 4.10 11.47
N THR A 18 -1.04 4.59 11.22
CA THR A 18 -0.63 5.93 11.64
C THR A 18 -1.45 7.03 10.94
N LEU A 19 -1.70 6.89 9.64
CA LEU A 19 -2.51 7.86 8.88
C LEU A 19 -3.98 7.82 9.30
N ASN A 20 -4.52 6.63 9.65
CA ASN A 20 -5.88 6.47 10.15
C ASN A 20 -6.15 7.15 11.50
N LEU A 21 -5.11 7.55 12.24
CA LEU A 21 -5.27 8.39 13.44
C LEU A 21 -5.66 9.83 13.10
N HIS A 22 -5.50 10.27 11.85
CA HIS A 22 -5.91 11.60 11.42
C HIS A 22 -7.44 11.64 11.17
N PRO A 23 -8.19 12.60 11.74
CA PRO A 23 -9.64 12.63 11.65
C PRO A 23 -10.16 12.82 10.22
N ASP A 24 -9.39 13.47 9.35
CA ASP A 24 -9.78 13.72 7.95
C ASP A 24 -9.38 12.62 6.96
N LEU A 25 -8.60 11.63 7.40
CA LEU A 25 -8.13 10.55 6.53
C LEU A 25 -8.80 9.23 6.92
N PHE A 26 -8.94 8.36 5.93
CA PHE A 26 -9.31 6.97 6.17
C PHE A 26 -8.72 6.07 5.09
N ILE A 27 -8.17 4.95 5.51
CA ILE A 27 -7.66 3.91 4.63
C ILE A 27 -8.24 2.59 5.15
N PRO A 28 -9.09 1.91 4.35
CA PRO A 28 -9.78 0.72 4.80
C PRO A 28 -8.82 -0.45 5.02
N MET A 29 -9.37 -1.62 5.34
CA MET A 29 -8.64 -2.88 5.26
C MET A 29 -8.12 -3.11 3.83
N GLN A 30 -7.08 -3.94 3.72
CA GLN A 30 -6.52 -4.33 2.42
C GLN A 30 -7.64 -4.91 1.54
N THR A 31 -7.63 -4.54 0.25
CA THR A 31 -8.57 -5.03 -0.75
C THR A 31 -7.83 -5.70 -1.91
N THR A 32 -8.58 -6.38 -2.78
CA THR A 32 -8.13 -6.91 -4.07
C THR A 32 -8.53 -6.01 -5.24
N LEU A 33 -9.16 -4.86 -4.95
CA LEU A 33 -9.88 -4.03 -5.92
C LEU A 33 -8.97 -3.48 -7.02
N ILE A 34 -7.86 -2.82 -6.65
CA ILE A 34 -7.03 -2.06 -7.60
C ILE A 34 -6.38 -3.00 -8.62
N SER A 35 -5.67 -4.01 -8.16
CA SER A 35 -5.04 -5.02 -9.04
C SER A 35 -6.07 -5.75 -9.90
N THR A 36 -7.15 -6.28 -9.32
CA THR A 36 -8.20 -6.98 -10.08
C THR A 36 -8.82 -6.08 -11.16
N SER A 37 -9.17 -4.84 -10.79
CA SER A 37 -9.75 -3.87 -11.74
C SER A 37 -8.78 -3.48 -12.84
N ALA A 38 -7.49 -3.38 -12.54
CA ALA A 38 -6.48 -3.11 -13.56
C ALA A 38 -6.35 -4.27 -14.57
N HIS A 39 -6.42 -5.51 -14.10
CA HIS A 39 -6.41 -6.67 -15.01
C HIS A 39 -7.66 -6.71 -15.89
N ILE A 40 -8.84 -6.40 -15.33
CA ILE A 40 -10.10 -6.32 -16.10
C ILE A 40 -10.02 -5.20 -17.14
N ALA A 41 -9.72 -3.97 -16.71
CA ALA A 41 -9.63 -2.81 -17.60
C ALA A 41 -8.53 -2.97 -18.68
N GLY A 42 -7.45 -3.67 -18.37
CA GLY A 42 -6.38 -3.95 -19.34
C GLY A 42 -6.65 -5.14 -20.26
N SER A 43 -7.79 -5.83 -20.11
CA SER A 43 -8.16 -7.01 -20.90
C SER A 43 -9.46 -6.82 -21.71
N ILE A 44 -10.29 -5.85 -21.35
CA ILE A 44 -11.55 -5.54 -22.04
C ILE A 44 -11.40 -4.19 -22.74
N SER A 45 -11.58 -4.16 -24.06
CA SER A 45 -11.38 -2.95 -24.86
C SER A 45 -12.51 -1.94 -24.74
N GLN A 46 -13.75 -2.40 -24.52
CA GLN A 46 -14.91 -1.54 -24.34
C GLN A 46 -15.05 -1.14 -22.87
N TRP A 47 -15.02 0.16 -22.59
CA TRP A 47 -14.99 0.65 -21.21
C TRP A 47 -16.24 0.26 -20.41
N ASP A 48 -17.43 0.40 -21.00
CA ASP A 48 -18.69 0.14 -20.28
C ASP A 48 -18.80 -1.34 -19.86
N GLU A 49 -18.33 -2.26 -20.71
CA GLU A 49 -18.22 -3.68 -20.38
C GLU A 49 -17.18 -3.92 -19.27
N ALA A 50 -16.03 -3.25 -19.33
CA ALA A 50 -15.02 -3.34 -18.29
C ALA A 50 -15.54 -2.83 -16.94
N ALA A 51 -16.25 -1.71 -16.92
CA ALA A 51 -16.85 -1.11 -15.73
C ALA A 51 -17.92 -2.02 -15.12
N ASP A 52 -18.77 -2.64 -15.95
CA ASP A 52 -19.75 -3.65 -15.51
C ASP A 52 -19.07 -4.87 -14.87
N VAL A 53 -18.01 -5.40 -15.48
CA VAL A 53 -17.24 -6.52 -14.91
C VAL A 53 -16.55 -6.12 -13.61
N ILE A 54 -15.93 -4.93 -13.54
CA ILE A 54 -15.31 -4.40 -12.31
C ILE A 54 -16.35 -4.31 -11.18
N ALA A 55 -17.53 -3.75 -11.46
CA ALA A 55 -18.58 -3.61 -10.46
C ALA A 55 -19.08 -4.97 -9.95
N ARG A 56 -19.35 -5.92 -10.85
CA ARG A 56 -19.77 -7.27 -10.46
C ARG A 56 -18.68 -8.01 -9.68
N SER A 57 -17.41 -7.90 -10.10
CA SER A 57 -16.27 -8.50 -9.42
C SER A 57 -16.14 -7.95 -7.99
N LEU A 58 -16.24 -6.64 -7.80
CA LEU A 58 -16.19 -6.04 -6.46
C LEU A 58 -17.37 -6.53 -5.60
N VAL A 59 -18.60 -6.46 -6.10
CA VAL A 59 -19.82 -6.87 -5.37
C VAL A 59 -19.81 -8.36 -4.98
N ALA A 60 -19.16 -9.21 -5.77
CA ALA A 60 -19.03 -10.64 -5.52
C ALA A 60 -17.79 -11.03 -4.70
N SER A 61 -16.86 -10.10 -4.46
CA SER A 61 -15.64 -10.35 -3.71
C SER A 61 -15.87 -10.43 -2.19
N ASP A 62 -14.92 -11.06 -1.50
CA ASP A 62 -14.86 -11.05 -0.02
C ASP A 62 -14.60 -9.64 0.54
N ASP A 63 -14.08 -8.72 -0.28
CA ASP A 63 -13.87 -7.32 0.11
C ASP A 63 -15.21 -6.60 0.33
N PHE A 64 -16.26 -6.94 -0.42
CA PHE A 64 -17.54 -6.25 -0.31
C PHE A 64 -18.10 -6.30 1.11
N PRO A 65 -18.41 -7.47 1.72
CA PRO A 65 -18.99 -7.50 3.06
C PRO A 65 -18.07 -6.94 4.14
N VAL A 66 -16.74 -7.01 3.96
CA VAL A 66 -15.75 -6.61 4.97
C VAL A 66 -15.44 -5.10 4.93
N VAL A 67 -15.35 -4.51 3.74
CA VAL A 67 -14.87 -3.14 3.55
C VAL A 67 -15.97 -2.20 3.08
N PHE A 68 -16.80 -2.63 2.13
CA PHE A 68 -17.74 -1.74 1.44
C PHE A 68 -19.16 -1.86 1.99
N GLY A 69 -19.58 -3.04 2.45
CA GLY A 69 -20.96 -3.39 2.77
C GLY A 69 -21.56 -2.63 3.96
N ALA A 70 -20.71 -2.10 4.84
CA ALA A 70 -21.14 -1.20 5.92
C ALA A 70 -21.50 0.21 5.44
N HIS A 71 -21.07 0.58 4.22
CA HIS A 71 -21.17 1.95 3.69
C HIS A 71 -21.93 2.03 2.36
N PHE A 72 -22.00 0.92 1.63
CA PHE A 72 -22.61 0.82 0.32
C PHE A 72 -23.51 -0.40 0.23
N THR A 73 -24.66 -0.22 -0.40
CA THR A 73 -25.39 -1.33 -1.01
C THR A 73 -24.70 -1.78 -2.30
N LYS A 74 -25.00 -3.01 -2.74
CA LYS A 74 -24.47 -3.54 -4.00
C LYS A 74 -24.86 -2.68 -5.21
N ALA A 75 -26.09 -2.17 -5.23
CA ALA A 75 -26.58 -1.30 -6.30
C ALA A 75 -25.81 0.02 -6.34
N GLU A 76 -25.55 0.65 -5.20
CA GLU A 76 -24.77 1.89 -5.15
C GLU A 76 -23.33 1.72 -5.65
N ILE A 77 -22.68 0.58 -5.38
CA ILE A 77 -21.36 0.28 -5.97
C ILE A 77 -21.42 0.27 -7.49
N VAL A 78 -22.43 -0.43 -8.05
CA VAL A 78 -22.63 -0.50 -9.50
C VAL A 78 -22.86 0.90 -10.07
N ASP A 79 -23.76 1.68 -9.48
CA ASP A 79 -24.09 3.03 -9.93
C ASP A 79 -22.86 3.96 -9.91
N VAL A 80 -22.07 3.92 -8.84
CA VAL A 80 -20.85 4.73 -8.70
C VAL A 80 -19.81 4.37 -9.76
N ILE A 81 -19.60 3.06 -10.01
CA ILE A 81 -18.60 2.60 -10.98
C ILE A 81 -19.04 2.89 -12.41
N GLN A 82 -20.30 2.67 -12.74
CA GLN A 82 -20.85 2.94 -14.08
C GLN A 82 -20.91 4.42 -14.41
N SER A 83 -21.09 5.28 -13.40
CA SER A 83 -21.12 6.74 -13.59
C SER A 83 -19.74 7.40 -13.53
N ALA A 84 -18.68 6.63 -13.25
CA ALA A 84 -17.34 7.17 -13.09
C ALA A 84 -16.71 7.56 -14.44
N PRO A 85 -15.74 8.51 -14.46
CA PRO A 85 -14.96 8.79 -15.66
C PRO A 85 -14.28 7.53 -16.21
N HIS A 86 -14.19 7.44 -17.55
CA HIS A 86 -13.79 6.22 -18.26
C HIS A 86 -12.29 5.89 -18.13
N SER A 87 -11.87 5.49 -16.93
CA SER A 87 -10.51 5.02 -16.61
C SER A 87 -10.51 4.34 -15.24
N LEU A 88 -9.53 3.47 -14.98
CA LEU A 88 -9.38 2.86 -13.65
C LEU A 88 -9.24 3.94 -12.58
N ALA A 89 -8.47 5.00 -12.87
CA ALA A 89 -8.31 6.13 -11.97
C ALA A 89 -9.64 6.83 -11.66
N GLY A 90 -10.49 7.02 -12.67
CA GLY A 90 -11.82 7.60 -12.50
C GLY A 90 -12.71 6.77 -11.58
N VAL A 91 -12.73 5.44 -11.78
CA VAL A 91 -13.46 4.50 -10.92
C VAL A 91 -12.98 4.57 -9.47
N LEU A 92 -11.66 4.50 -9.25
CA LEU A 92 -11.09 4.57 -7.91
C LEU A 92 -11.37 5.93 -7.24
N GLN A 93 -11.21 7.04 -7.97
CA GLN A 93 -11.50 8.37 -7.45
C GLN A 93 -12.99 8.54 -7.09
N ALA A 94 -13.91 8.04 -7.92
CA ALA A 94 -15.35 8.09 -7.65
C ALA A 94 -15.69 7.25 -6.42
N LEU A 95 -15.22 6.00 -6.36
CA LEU A 95 -15.54 5.08 -5.28
C LEU A 95 -14.96 5.54 -3.93
N TYR A 96 -13.65 5.81 -3.86
CA TYR A 96 -13.03 6.27 -2.62
C TYR A 96 -13.45 7.71 -2.25
N GLY A 97 -13.82 8.53 -3.23
CA GLY A 97 -14.41 9.85 -3.00
C GLY A 97 -15.77 9.76 -2.31
N GLU A 98 -16.65 8.88 -2.82
CA GLU A 98 -17.95 8.62 -2.20
C GLU A 98 -17.80 7.96 -0.81
N PHE A 99 -16.81 7.08 -0.66
CA PHE A 99 -16.49 6.47 0.62
C PHE A 99 -16.07 7.53 1.65
N ALA A 100 -15.18 8.46 1.27
CA ALA A 100 -14.77 9.57 2.12
C ALA A 100 -15.97 10.44 2.52
N ARG A 101 -16.84 10.78 1.56
CA ARG A 101 -18.04 11.57 1.79
C ARG A 101 -18.96 10.92 2.84
N ARG A 102 -19.21 9.61 2.72
CA ARG A 102 -20.09 8.87 3.65
C ARG A 102 -19.52 8.79 5.06
N LEU A 103 -18.21 8.72 5.19
CA LEU A 103 -17.51 8.69 6.49
C LEU A 103 -17.28 10.09 7.08
N GLY A 104 -17.66 11.17 6.38
CA GLY A 104 -17.35 12.54 6.79
C GLY A 104 -15.85 12.84 6.79
N LYS A 105 -15.08 12.13 5.95
CA LYS A 105 -13.63 12.28 5.80
C LYS A 105 -13.34 13.21 4.63
N ARG A 106 -12.17 13.86 4.66
CA ARG A 106 -11.70 14.67 3.53
C ARG A 106 -11.21 13.78 2.39
N GLU A 107 -10.47 12.72 2.71
CA GLU A 107 -9.85 11.89 1.70
C GLU A 107 -9.70 10.45 2.19
N CYS A 108 -10.13 9.50 1.35
CA CYS A 108 -9.79 8.10 1.52
C CYS A 108 -8.57 7.73 0.67
N GLY A 109 -7.75 6.83 1.18
CA GLY A 109 -6.69 6.17 0.43
C GLY A 109 -6.91 4.66 0.32
N ASP A 110 -6.05 4.00 -0.44
CA ASP A 110 -5.93 2.54 -0.44
C ASP A 110 -4.52 2.11 -0.01
N LYS A 111 -4.42 0.94 0.62
CA LYS A 111 -3.15 0.30 0.93
C LYS A 111 -3.29 -1.22 0.82
N SER A 112 -2.80 -1.77 -0.29
CA SER A 112 -2.76 -3.21 -0.54
C SER A 112 -1.37 -3.58 -1.07
N PRO A 113 -0.53 -4.33 -0.31
CA PRO A 113 0.86 -4.61 -0.71
C PRO A 113 0.95 -5.35 -2.05
N ASP A 114 -0.05 -6.18 -2.33
CA ASP A 114 -0.06 -7.06 -3.51
C ASP A 114 -0.32 -6.30 -4.81
N ASP A 115 -0.87 -5.08 -4.76
CA ASP A 115 -1.05 -4.26 -5.97
C ASP A 115 0.28 -3.96 -6.66
N LEU A 116 1.36 -3.88 -5.89
CA LEU A 116 2.69 -3.65 -6.42
C LEU A 116 3.18 -4.82 -7.29
N LEU A 117 2.66 -6.04 -7.10
CA LEU A 117 2.93 -7.18 -8.00
C LEU A 117 2.30 -6.98 -9.38
N SER A 118 1.25 -6.17 -9.47
CA SER A 118 0.55 -5.84 -10.73
C SER A 118 1.09 -4.57 -11.38
N ILE A 119 2.25 -4.05 -10.98
CA ILE A 119 2.73 -2.72 -11.37
C ILE A 119 2.73 -2.46 -12.89
N ARG A 120 3.09 -3.45 -13.71
CA ARG A 120 3.02 -3.33 -15.18
C ARG A 120 1.61 -3.19 -15.71
N LYS A 121 0.65 -3.88 -15.10
CA LYS A 121 -0.75 -3.75 -15.47
C LYS A 121 -1.27 -2.37 -15.07
N LEU A 122 -0.89 -1.88 -13.89
CA LEU A 122 -1.23 -0.52 -13.43
C LEU A 122 -0.67 0.55 -14.38
N GLU A 123 0.57 0.38 -14.85
CA GLU A 123 1.17 1.23 -15.89
C GLU A 123 0.40 1.13 -17.21
N GLN A 124 0.13 -0.10 -17.69
CA GLN A 124 -0.58 -0.36 -18.95
C GLN A 124 -1.96 0.32 -19.00
N VAL A 125 -2.73 0.29 -17.91
CA VAL A 125 -4.05 0.93 -17.85
C VAL A 125 -4.00 2.42 -17.51
N GLY A 126 -2.81 3.02 -17.51
CA GLY A 126 -2.60 4.45 -17.30
C GLY A 126 -2.78 4.93 -15.86
N LEU A 127 -2.90 4.04 -14.88
CA LEU A 127 -3.12 4.44 -13.48
C LEU A 127 -1.95 5.29 -12.96
N LEU A 128 -0.71 4.92 -13.28
CA LEU A 128 0.49 5.65 -12.85
C LEU A 128 0.61 7.06 -13.48
N ASN A 129 -0.18 7.36 -14.52
CA ASN A 129 -0.25 8.67 -15.18
C ASN A 129 -1.43 9.52 -14.67
N ALA A 130 -2.29 8.98 -13.82
CA ALA A 130 -3.42 9.69 -13.29
C ALA A 130 -3.03 10.72 -12.23
N SER A 131 -3.92 11.70 -12.03
CA SER A 131 -3.81 12.69 -10.97
C SER A 131 -4.23 12.11 -9.60
N ILE A 132 -3.58 11.02 -9.18
CA ILE A 132 -3.71 10.39 -7.86
C ILE A 132 -2.39 10.59 -7.12
N LYS A 133 -2.42 10.82 -5.81
CA LYS A 133 -1.20 10.87 -5.01
C LYS A 133 -0.70 9.46 -4.69
N PHE A 134 0.59 9.22 -4.87
CA PHE A 134 1.24 7.94 -4.61
C PHE A 134 2.24 8.09 -3.47
N VAL A 135 2.01 7.35 -2.39
CA VAL A 135 2.99 7.17 -1.32
C VAL A 135 3.66 5.82 -1.54
N HIS A 136 4.97 5.81 -1.68
CA HIS A 136 5.74 4.58 -1.89
C HIS A 136 6.64 4.36 -0.69
N ILE A 137 6.31 3.37 0.14
CA ILE A 137 7.14 2.95 1.25
C ILE A 137 8.05 1.80 0.84
N VAL A 138 9.36 2.02 0.97
CA VAL A 138 10.40 1.01 0.75
C VAL A 138 11.07 0.65 2.08
N ARG A 139 11.46 -0.61 2.21
CA ARG A 139 12.23 -1.14 3.34
C ARG A 139 13.36 -1.98 2.79
N ASP A 140 14.48 -2.04 3.50
CA ASP A 140 15.58 -2.95 3.21
C ASP A 140 15.04 -4.37 2.96
N VAL A 141 15.42 -4.95 1.82
CA VAL A 141 14.96 -6.27 1.40
C VAL A 141 15.36 -7.35 2.42
N ARG A 142 16.52 -7.22 3.07
CA ARG A 142 16.99 -8.15 4.10
C ARG A 142 16.09 -8.10 5.33
N GLY A 143 15.69 -6.89 5.75
CA GLY A 143 14.69 -6.69 6.80
C GLY A 143 13.30 -7.23 6.44
N SER A 144 12.93 -7.16 5.16
CA SER A 144 11.66 -7.68 4.66
C SER A 144 11.65 -9.21 4.62
N VAL A 145 12.71 -9.84 4.09
CA VAL A 145 12.90 -11.30 4.06
C VAL A 145 12.94 -11.87 5.48
N ALA A 146 13.73 -11.28 6.38
CA ALA A 146 13.77 -11.70 7.78
C ALA A 146 12.38 -11.68 8.43
N SER A 147 11.53 -10.73 8.06
CA SER A 147 10.17 -10.70 8.56
C SER A 147 9.23 -11.69 7.86
N LEU A 148 9.45 -12.02 6.59
CA LEU A 148 8.64 -12.99 5.84
C LEU A 148 8.90 -14.43 6.31
N LEU A 149 10.13 -14.74 6.72
CA LEU A 149 10.47 -16.07 7.25
C LEU A 149 9.85 -16.36 8.63
N ASN A 150 9.22 -15.37 9.25
CA ASN A 150 8.61 -15.46 10.59
C ASN A 150 7.07 -15.39 10.55
N VAL A 151 6.45 -15.66 9.39
CA VAL A 151 4.98 -15.68 9.25
C VAL A 151 4.50 -16.93 8.52
N ASP A 152 3.36 -17.46 8.94
CA ASP A 152 2.87 -18.77 8.47
C ASP A 152 2.22 -18.74 7.08
N TRP A 153 1.91 -17.54 6.56
CA TRP A 153 1.26 -17.38 5.26
C TRP A 153 2.25 -17.17 4.10
N ALA A 154 3.53 -16.93 4.41
CA ALA A 154 4.53 -16.76 3.37
C ALA A 154 4.79 -18.11 2.67
N PRO A 155 4.94 -18.14 1.33
CA PRO A 155 5.33 -19.36 0.63
C PRO A 155 6.61 -19.96 1.19
N ALA A 156 6.75 -21.29 1.09
CA ALA A 156 8.04 -21.95 1.33
C ALA A 156 9.11 -21.35 0.41
N ASP A 157 10.33 -21.22 0.93
CA ASP A 157 11.50 -20.72 0.20
C ASP A 157 11.30 -19.30 -0.39
N ILE A 158 10.44 -18.47 0.23
CA ILE A 158 10.15 -17.10 -0.20
C ILE A 158 11.41 -16.24 -0.34
N GLU A 159 12.45 -16.52 0.44
CA GLU A 159 13.75 -15.87 0.37
C GLU A 159 14.46 -16.06 -0.98
N GLU A 160 14.12 -17.10 -1.75
CA GLU A 160 14.71 -17.34 -3.06
C GLU A 160 14.19 -16.34 -4.11
N CYS A 161 12.87 -16.13 -4.17
CA CYS A 161 12.26 -15.30 -5.21
C CYS A 161 11.99 -13.85 -4.78
N PHE A 162 11.70 -13.63 -3.49
CA PHE A 162 11.27 -12.33 -3.00
C PHE A 162 12.29 -11.20 -3.23
N PRO A 163 13.61 -11.39 -3.06
CA PRO A 163 14.56 -10.30 -3.29
C PRO A 163 14.50 -9.74 -4.72
N ARG A 164 14.32 -10.63 -5.72
CA ARG A 164 14.19 -10.23 -7.12
C ARG A 164 12.87 -9.51 -7.38
N ILE A 165 11.78 -10.01 -6.80
CA ILE A 165 10.45 -9.38 -6.89
C ILE A 165 10.46 -7.99 -6.25
N TRP A 166 11.04 -7.87 -5.05
CA TRP A 166 11.24 -6.61 -4.34
C TRP A 166 12.02 -5.63 -5.21
N ASN A 167 13.15 -6.06 -5.79
CA ASN A 167 13.99 -5.20 -6.61
C ASN A 167 13.22 -4.66 -7.81
N TYR A 168 12.64 -5.57 -8.59
CA TYR A 168 11.91 -5.24 -9.81
C TYR A 168 10.75 -4.29 -9.55
N THR A 169 9.90 -4.62 -8.58
CA THR A 169 8.65 -3.89 -8.36
C THR A 169 8.88 -2.49 -7.78
N ASN A 170 9.78 -2.34 -6.79
CA ASN A 170 10.09 -1.04 -6.21
C ASN A 170 10.83 -0.14 -7.21
N LEU A 171 11.81 -0.67 -7.96
CA LEU A 171 12.51 0.11 -8.98
C LEU A 171 11.56 0.56 -10.09
N HIS A 172 10.69 -0.33 -10.57
CA HIS A 172 9.73 0.02 -11.60
C HIS A 172 8.83 1.18 -11.16
N LEU A 173 8.21 1.07 -9.98
CA LEU A 173 7.37 2.15 -9.44
C LEU A 173 8.16 3.45 -9.22
N TYR A 174 9.36 3.35 -8.67
CA TYR A 174 10.24 4.50 -8.45
C TYR A 174 10.56 5.22 -9.75
N HIS A 175 11.03 4.51 -10.78
CA HIS A 175 11.39 5.13 -12.06
C HIS A 175 10.18 5.69 -12.81
N ALA A 176 9.01 5.07 -12.68
CA ALA A 176 7.78 5.57 -13.28
C ALA A 176 7.28 6.88 -12.64
N LEU A 177 7.61 7.14 -11.37
CA LEU A 177 6.97 8.21 -10.58
C LEU A 177 7.92 9.23 -9.95
N LYS A 178 9.22 8.96 -9.81
CA LYS A 178 10.17 9.78 -9.00
C LYS A 178 10.21 11.26 -9.35
N ASP A 179 9.98 11.60 -10.61
CA ASP A 179 10.04 12.99 -11.12
C ASP A 179 8.65 13.66 -11.15
N LYS A 180 7.60 12.97 -10.68
CA LYS A 180 6.23 13.47 -10.66
C LYS A 180 5.89 14.15 -9.33
N PRO A 181 5.13 15.27 -9.34
CA PRO A 181 4.81 16.01 -8.11
C PRO A 181 3.81 15.27 -7.20
N ASN A 182 3.07 14.30 -7.73
CA ASN A 182 2.11 13.47 -7.02
C ASN A 182 2.73 12.17 -6.49
N TYR A 183 4.05 12.14 -6.25
CA TYR A 183 4.77 11.00 -5.72
C TYR A 183 5.61 11.36 -4.49
N LEU A 184 5.52 10.53 -3.44
CA LEU A 184 6.33 10.66 -2.24
C LEU A 184 6.96 9.30 -1.89
N LEU A 185 8.29 9.26 -1.91
CA LEU A 185 9.08 8.12 -1.40
C LEU A 185 9.25 8.25 0.12
N VAL A 186 8.96 7.16 0.83
CA VAL A 186 9.17 7.00 2.27
C VAL A 186 10.07 5.78 2.49
N ARG A 187 11.14 5.95 3.27
CA ARG A 187 11.93 4.83 3.76
C ARG A 187 11.36 4.39 5.09
N TYR A 188 11.12 3.10 5.25
CA TYR A 188 10.67 2.52 6.51
C TYR A 188 11.63 2.86 7.66
N GLU A 189 12.92 2.85 7.39
CA GLU A 189 13.98 3.11 8.36
C GLU A 189 13.92 4.55 8.89
N ASP A 190 13.69 5.52 8.01
CA ASP A 190 13.47 6.93 8.38
C ASP A 190 12.15 7.08 9.13
N PHE A 191 11.10 6.36 8.69
CA PHE A 191 9.78 6.41 9.32
C PHE A 191 9.80 5.94 10.77
N VAL A 192 10.51 4.85 11.08
CA VAL A 192 10.56 4.34 12.46
C VAL A 192 11.61 5.04 13.33
N SER A 193 12.66 5.61 12.73
CA SER A 193 13.70 6.34 13.47
C SER A 193 13.34 7.80 13.73
N GLN A 194 12.65 8.44 12.78
CA GLN A 194 12.24 9.84 12.82
C GLN A 194 10.75 9.97 12.43
N PRO A 195 9.83 9.38 13.23
CA PRO A 195 8.42 9.30 12.88
C PRO A 195 7.77 10.68 12.71
N GLU A 196 8.05 11.63 13.61
CA GLU A 196 7.47 12.97 13.52
C GLU A 196 7.83 13.68 12.21
N ALA A 197 9.12 13.68 11.84
CA ALA A 197 9.60 14.31 10.61
C ALA A 197 8.99 13.64 9.36
N THR A 198 8.91 12.32 9.37
CA THR A 198 8.33 11.55 8.26
C THR A 198 6.83 11.80 8.13
N ILE A 199 6.08 11.82 9.24
CA ILE A 199 4.63 12.06 9.24
C ILE A 199 4.35 13.51 8.82
N LYS A 200 5.11 14.51 9.27
CA LYS A 200 4.95 15.90 8.80
C LYS A 200 5.11 16.03 7.27
N ARG A 201 6.08 15.32 6.68
CA ARG A 201 6.24 15.26 5.21
C ARG A 201 5.04 14.60 4.54
N LEU A 202 4.56 13.49 5.08
CA LEU A 202 3.39 12.76 4.58
C LEU A 202 2.12 13.62 4.63
N THR A 203 1.82 14.25 5.77
CA THR A 203 0.61 15.06 5.93
C THR A 203 0.66 16.30 5.05
N ALA A 204 1.82 16.95 4.93
CA ALA A 204 2.03 18.04 3.98
C ALA A 204 1.76 17.60 2.53
N PHE A 205 2.29 16.45 2.11
CA PHE A 205 2.04 15.88 0.79
C PHE A 205 0.55 15.53 0.57
N LEU A 206 -0.13 15.03 1.60
CA LEU A 206 -1.57 14.75 1.59
C LEU A 206 -2.43 16.01 1.82
N ASN A 207 -1.82 17.18 2.00
CA ASN A 207 -2.47 18.46 2.27
C ASN A 207 -3.36 18.46 3.53
N VAL A 208 -3.02 17.70 4.57
CA VAL A 208 -3.67 17.73 5.90
C VAL A 208 -2.69 18.24 6.96
N PRO A 209 -3.15 18.83 8.08
CA PRO A 209 -2.25 19.22 9.15
C PRO A 209 -1.58 18.01 9.81
N PHE A 210 -0.37 18.20 10.36
CA PHE A 210 0.21 17.23 11.28
C PHE A 210 -0.52 17.30 12.63
N LEU A 211 -0.82 16.14 13.21
CA LEU A 211 -1.37 16.02 14.56
C LEU A 211 -0.46 15.14 15.41
N GLU A 212 -0.13 15.59 16.61
CA GLU A 212 0.72 14.83 17.55
C GLU A 212 0.09 13.48 17.94
N SER A 213 -1.24 13.39 17.95
CA SER A 213 -1.98 12.14 18.17
C SER A 213 -1.61 11.03 17.19
N MET A 214 -1.08 11.35 16.00
CA MET A 214 -0.62 10.35 15.03
C MET A 214 0.63 9.59 15.50
N LEU A 215 1.35 10.10 16.50
CA LEU A 215 2.48 9.42 17.14
C LEU A 215 2.03 8.41 18.20
N ASP A 216 0.78 8.48 18.67
CA ASP A 216 0.29 7.62 19.75
C ASP A 216 0.12 6.16 19.28
N ALA A 217 1.01 5.29 19.77
CA ALA A 217 0.94 3.86 19.51
C ALA A 217 -0.29 3.19 20.17
N ASN A 218 -0.83 3.75 21.26
CA ASN A 218 -1.93 3.13 22.00
C ASN A 218 -3.24 3.13 21.23
N GLN A 219 -3.45 4.11 20.34
CA GLN A 219 -4.65 4.21 19.51
C GLN A 219 -4.51 3.54 18.13
N ARG A 220 -3.31 3.12 17.76
CA ARG A 220 -3.00 2.63 16.41
C ARG A 220 -3.55 1.22 16.13
N GLY A 221 -4.36 1.07 15.09
CA GLY A 221 -4.78 -0.22 14.56
C GLY A 221 -5.46 -1.14 15.58
N LEU A 222 -6.35 -0.60 16.42
CA LEU A 222 -7.03 -1.34 17.50
C LEU A 222 -7.66 -2.65 17.01
N GLU A 223 -8.35 -2.62 15.87
CA GLU A 223 -9.05 -3.77 15.27
C GLU A 223 -8.09 -4.85 14.75
N LEU A 224 -6.84 -4.51 14.44
CA LEU A 224 -5.85 -5.44 13.89
C LEU A 224 -5.06 -6.19 14.97
N ARG A 225 -5.10 -5.74 16.23
CA ARG A 225 -4.24 -6.26 17.30
C ARG A 225 -4.53 -7.71 17.68
N ALA A 226 -5.71 -8.23 17.34
CA ALA A 226 -6.05 -9.63 17.52
C ALA A 226 -5.18 -10.55 16.63
N ASN A 227 -4.66 -10.06 15.50
CA ASN A 227 -3.80 -10.83 14.62
C ASN A 227 -2.34 -10.80 15.13
N PRO A 228 -1.69 -11.96 15.36
CA PRO A 228 -0.29 -12.04 15.78
C PRO A 228 0.68 -11.24 14.88
N SER A 229 0.43 -11.20 13.57
CA SER A 229 1.24 -10.47 12.59
C SER A 229 1.24 -8.94 12.80
N HIS A 230 0.32 -8.42 13.62
CA HIS A 230 0.07 -6.99 13.84
C HIS A 230 0.20 -6.54 15.30
N GLN A 231 0.64 -7.42 16.21
CA GLN A 231 0.83 -7.07 17.63
C GLN A 231 1.79 -5.89 17.85
N ASN A 232 2.75 -5.68 16.95
CA ASN A 232 3.70 -4.57 17.06
C ASN A 232 3.07 -3.20 16.74
N LEU A 233 1.84 -3.12 16.23
CA LEU A 233 1.15 -1.85 16.01
C LEU A 233 0.85 -1.10 17.31
N ALA A 234 0.70 -1.83 18.43
CA ALA A 234 0.47 -1.26 19.75
C ALA A 234 1.76 -0.75 20.42
N ARG A 235 2.93 -1.00 19.81
CA ARG A 235 4.23 -0.60 20.37
C ARG A 235 4.65 0.75 19.78
N PRO A 236 5.50 1.51 20.50
CA PRO A 236 6.21 2.64 19.91
C PRO A 236 6.93 2.24 18.62
N PHE A 237 7.27 3.23 17.79
CA PHE A 237 8.12 2.99 16.63
C PHE A 237 9.42 2.29 17.08
N MET A 238 9.78 1.20 16.39
CA MET A 238 10.83 0.26 16.80
C MET A 238 12.07 0.37 15.89
N PRO A 239 12.94 1.39 16.05
CA PRO A 239 14.14 1.55 15.24
C PRO A 239 15.16 0.42 15.45
N ASP A 240 15.13 -0.25 16.60
CA ASP A 240 15.93 -1.45 16.91
C ASP A 240 15.68 -2.61 15.93
N ARG A 241 14.52 -2.62 15.26
CA ARG A 241 14.17 -3.65 14.28
C ARG A 241 14.67 -3.39 12.87
N ILE A 242 15.31 -2.25 12.61
CA ILE A 242 15.89 -1.95 11.29
C ILE A 242 16.97 -2.98 10.94
N GLU A 243 17.89 -3.24 11.87
CA GLU A 243 19.05 -4.12 11.64
C GLU A 243 18.87 -5.55 12.20
N ALA A 244 17.67 -5.89 12.70
CA ALA A 244 17.40 -7.20 13.30
C ALA A 244 17.70 -8.38 12.35
N TRP A 245 17.62 -8.15 11.03
CA TRP A 245 17.96 -9.15 10.01
C TRP A 245 19.41 -9.65 10.11
N ARG A 246 20.35 -8.84 10.63
CA ARG A 246 21.77 -9.22 10.78
C ARG A 246 21.95 -10.45 11.67
N ASN A 247 21.07 -10.62 12.66
CA ASN A 247 21.11 -11.73 13.61
C ASN A 247 20.10 -12.85 13.28
N GLN A 248 19.20 -12.61 12.31
CA GLN A 248 18.11 -13.53 11.97
C GLN A 248 18.37 -14.30 10.67
N LEU A 249 19.10 -13.70 9.73
CA LEU A 249 19.34 -14.30 8.42
C LEU A 249 20.68 -15.03 8.36
N PRO A 250 20.70 -16.27 7.85
CA PRO A 250 21.94 -16.92 7.44
C PRO A 250 22.70 -16.10 6.39
N GLN A 251 24.04 -16.16 6.42
CA GLN A 251 24.89 -15.37 5.52
C GLN A 251 24.64 -15.65 4.03
N ASN A 252 24.26 -16.88 3.66
CA ASN A 252 23.91 -17.21 2.27
C ASN A 252 22.64 -16.48 1.82
N VAL A 253 21.63 -16.35 2.70
CA VAL A 253 20.40 -15.60 2.41
C VAL A 253 20.69 -14.10 2.28
N VAL A 254 21.55 -13.56 3.15
CA VAL A 254 22.00 -12.15 3.06
C VAL A 254 22.68 -11.89 1.72
N LYS A 255 23.65 -12.74 1.32
CA LYS A 255 24.34 -12.60 0.03
C LYS A 255 23.39 -12.73 -1.16
N HIS A 256 22.40 -13.63 -1.08
CA HIS A 256 21.39 -13.78 -2.12
C HIS A 256 20.52 -12.53 -2.25
N CYS A 257 20.12 -11.93 -1.12
CA CYS A 257 19.42 -10.65 -1.10
C CYS A 257 20.26 -9.55 -1.78
N GLU A 258 21.52 -9.41 -1.38
CA GLU A 258 22.45 -8.41 -1.91
C GLU A 258 22.68 -8.56 -3.42
N TYR A 259 22.82 -9.80 -3.89
CA TYR A 259 22.98 -10.09 -5.31
C TYR A 259 21.70 -9.82 -6.11
N SER A 260 20.58 -10.40 -5.68
CA SER A 260 19.31 -10.37 -6.42
C SER A 260 18.65 -8.98 -6.44
N ALA A 261 18.98 -8.15 -5.45
CA ALA A 261 18.39 -6.82 -5.25
C ALA A 261 19.41 -5.68 -5.27
N GLN A 262 20.61 -5.91 -5.83
CA GLN A 262 21.73 -4.97 -5.80
C GLN A 262 21.34 -3.54 -6.25
N GLU A 263 20.65 -3.42 -7.38
CA GLU A 263 20.27 -2.13 -7.96
C GLU A 263 19.27 -1.39 -7.07
N GLY A 264 18.28 -2.09 -6.52
CA GLY A 264 17.30 -1.53 -5.60
C GLY A 264 17.95 -1.12 -4.27
N LEU A 265 18.86 -1.93 -3.73
CA LEU A 265 19.63 -1.59 -2.54
C LEU A 265 20.41 -0.29 -2.76
N GLN A 266 21.12 -0.14 -3.89
CA GLN A 266 21.85 1.07 -4.22
C GLN A 266 20.94 2.28 -4.44
N THR A 267 19.88 2.11 -5.23
CA THR A 267 18.92 3.18 -5.58
C THR A 267 18.23 3.73 -4.34
N PHE A 268 17.91 2.85 -3.39
CA PHE A 268 17.31 3.21 -2.12
C PHE A 268 18.37 3.27 -1.00
N CYS A 269 19.65 3.56 -1.26
CA CYS A 269 20.65 3.84 -0.22
C CYS A 269 20.68 2.83 0.95
N TYR A 270 20.61 1.53 0.66
CA TYR A 270 20.82 0.44 1.61
C TYR A 270 22.23 -0.12 1.41
N THR A 271 23.00 -0.17 2.49
CA THR A 271 24.40 -0.66 2.52
C THR A 271 24.48 -2.12 2.85
#